data_AF-A0A6P6JD34-F1
#
_entry.id   AF-A0A6P6JD34-F1
#
_cell.length_a   1.000
_cell.length_b   1.000
_cell.length_c   1.000
_cell.angle_alpha   90.00
_cell.angle_beta   90.00
_cell.angle_gamma   90.00
#
_symmetry.space_group_name_H-M   'P 1'
#
loop_
_entity.id
_entity.type
_entity.pdbx_description
1 polymer ?
#
loop_
_entity_poly.entity_id
_entity_poly.type
_entity_poly.pdbx_seq_one_letter_code
_entity_poly.pdbx_strand_id
1 'polypeptide(L)'
;MATSGRKQNKKSKHTDSSTDLKTFDFDTLEEKKGSLSDDDTRDETPIIDKLSKKRSADTFEDNELHAGVGNEVQTMLERFGADISKAMQTKRKRLEVLTKNSLKGSTQKLEQMWKTQQNQRQKLTQDYSQQVLSVLQQWETDVQKSEEQEEKLNNLFRQQQKLFQQARVVQNQKMKTIKDLYEQFVKNMEEMEKSHEAFLQGTQMELRKEMALLQKKIMMDTQQQEMATVRKSLQSMLF
;
A
#
# COMPACT_ATOMS: atom_id res chain seq x y z
N MET A 1 17.45 29.01 34.97
CA MET A 1 17.39 27.68 35.61
C MET A 1 16.78 26.73 34.57
N ALA A 2 17.59 25.99 33.80
CA ALA A 2 17.95 24.57 34.00
C ALA A 2 16.70 23.67 34.03
N THR A 3 16.50 22.65 33.18
CA THR A 3 17.45 21.61 32.74
C THR A 3 17.11 20.98 31.38
N SER A 4 18.14 20.34 30.82
CA SER A 4 18.29 19.65 29.53
C SER A 4 17.88 18.15 29.55
N GLY A 5 17.73 17.52 28.38
CA GLY A 5 17.74 16.06 28.17
C GLY A 5 16.95 15.62 26.93
N ARG A 6 17.51 15.56 25.71
CA ARG A 6 18.33 14.51 25.06
C ARG A 6 17.52 13.39 24.35
N LYS A 7 17.66 13.39 23.02
CA LYS A 7 17.28 12.44 21.95
C LYS A 7 17.41 10.94 22.29
N GLN A 8 16.53 10.12 21.71
CA GLN A 8 16.90 8.88 21.00
C GLN A 8 16.03 8.64 19.75
N ASN A 9 16.70 8.54 18.60
CA ASN A 9 16.19 7.96 17.35
C ASN A 9 16.17 6.44 17.46
N LYS A 10 15.15 5.78 16.93
CA LYS A 10 15.20 4.35 16.60
C LYS A 10 14.73 4.16 15.16
N LYS A 11 15.68 3.77 14.30
CA LYS A 11 15.45 3.19 12.96
C LYS A 11 14.57 1.94 13.12
N SER A 12 13.42 1.88 12.46
CA SER A 12 12.82 0.60 12.10
C SER A 12 13.41 0.15 10.77
N LYS A 13 13.81 -1.11 10.75
CA LYS A 13 14.53 -1.81 9.70
C LYS A 13 13.48 -2.54 8.86
N HIS A 14 13.66 -2.52 7.54
CA HIS A 14 12.95 -3.36 6.57
C HIS A 14 12.72 -4.78 7.10
N THR A 15 11.48 -5.24 7.03
CA THR A 15 11.13 -6.65 7.03
C THR A 15 10.60 -6.97 5.65
N ASP A 16 11.44 -7.63 4.85
CA ASP A 16 11.03 -8.42 3.70
C ASP A 16 10.05 -9.49 4.20
N SER A 17 8.76 -9.33 3.90
CA SER A 17 7.82 -10.44 3.93
C SER A 17 7.61 -10.89 2.50
N SER A 18 8.43 -11.87 2.10
CA SER A 18 8.09 -12.80 1.02
C SER A 18 6.73 -13.41 1.33
N THR A 19 5.67 -12.87 0.73
CA THR A 19 4.40 -13.57 0.62
C THR A 19 4.45 -14.37 -0.66
N ASP A 20 4.96 -15.60 -0.52
CA ASP A 20 4.89 -16.64 -1.53
C ASP A 20 3.47 -16.72 -2.09
N LEU A 21 3.37 -16.51 -3.41
CA LEU A 21 2.20 -16.82 -4.19
C LEU A 21 1.83 -18.29 -3.98
N LYS A 22 0.78 -18.56 -3.20
CA LYS A 22 0.05 -19.82 -3.31
C LYS A 22 -0.91 -19.71 -4.49
N THR A 23 -0.36 -19.94 -5.67
CA THR A 23 -1.12 -20.36 -6.86
C THR A 23 -1.95 -21.57 -6.46
N PHE A 24 -3.28 -21.43 -6.46
CA PHE A 24 -4.18 -22.55 -6.26
C PHE A 24 -4.14 -23.42 -7.52
N ASP A 25 -3.51 -24.59 -7.40
CA ASP A 25 -3.48 -25.62 -8.44
C ASP A 25 -4.65 -26.60 -8.20
N PHE A 26 -5.56 -26.73 -9.17
CA PHE A 26 -6.79 -27.52 -9.06
C PHE A 26 -6.64 -28.94 -9.66
N ASP A 27 -5.46 -29.30 -10.18
CA ASP A 27 -5.30 -30.52 -10.98
C ASP A 27 -4.99 -31.80 -10.18
N THR A 28 -5.12 -31.83 -8.85
CA THR A 28 -4.73 -33.00 -8.02
C THR A 28 -5.89 -33.71 -7.30
N LEU A 29 -7.01 -33.93 -7.98
CA LEU A 29 -8.07 -34.82 -7.49
C LEU A 29 -8.65 -35.66 -8.63
N GLU A 30 -7.90 -36.64 -9.12
CA GLU A 30 -8.43 -37.92 -9.62
C GLU A 30 -7.28 -38.91 -9.79
N GLU A 31 -6.87 -39.56 -8.69
CA GLU A 31 -6.41 -40.95 -8.71
C GLU A 31 -6.25 -41.46 -7.26
N LYS A 32 -7.31 -42.03 -6.70
CA LYS A 32 -7.16 -43.01 -5.62
C LYS A 32 -8.29 -44.04 -5.63
N LYS A 33 -8.00 -45.17 -6.25
CA LYS A 33 -8.66 -46.46 -5.99
C LYS A 33 -8.28 -46.97 -4.60
N GLY A 34 -9.23 -47.65 -3.94
CA GLY A 34 -9.04 -48.46 -2.72
C GLY A 34 -9.99 -48.01 -1.59
N SER A 35 -11.16 -48.61 -1.38
CA SER A 35 -11.48 -49.95 -0.83
C SER A 35 -11.69 -49.95 0.69
N LEU A 36 -12.77 -50.66 1.10
CA LEU A 36 -13.13 -51.24 2.42
C LEU A 36 -14.13 -50.41 3.29
N SER A 37 -15.42 -50.80 3.34
CA SER A 37 -16.15 -51.74 4.27
C SER A 37 -16.58 -51.03 5.56
N ASP A 38 -17.82 -51.04 6.05
CA ASP A 38 -18.74 -52.15 6.39
C ASP A 38 -20.23 -51.73 6.23
N ASP A 39 -21.08 -52.62 5.71
CA ASP A 39 -22.17 -53.35 6.41
C ASP A 39 -23.48 -52.55 6.58
N ASP A 40 -24.50 -52.86 5.77
CA ASP A 40 -25.88 -53.02 6.28
C ASP A 40 -26.78 -53.77 5.27
N THR A 41 -27.27 -54.93 5.71
CA THR A 41 -28.54 -55.59 5.37
C THR A 41 -28.93 -55.87 3.90
N ARG A 42 -28.59 -57.09 3.48
CA ARG A 42 -29.49 -58.16 2.95
C ARG A 42 -30.91 -57.75 2.52
N ASP A 43 -31.21 -58.01 1.24
CA ASP A 43 -32.41 -58.75 0.84
C ASP A 43 -32.18 -59.43 -0.53
N GLU A 44 -31.55 -60.60 -0.51
CA GLU A 44 -31.47 -61.51 -1.65
C GLU A 44 -32.77 -62.33 -1.72
N THR A 45 -33.51 -62.18 -2.82
CA THR A 45 -34.58 -63.11 -3.19
C THR A 45 -33.97 -64.29 -3.97
N PRO A 46 -34.06 -65.54 -3.49
CA PRO A 46 -33.44 -66.67 -4.18
C PRO A 46 -34.36 -67.17 -5.31
N ILE A 47 -33.90 -67.04 -6.55
CA ILE A 47 -34.50 -67.73 -7.69
C ILE A 47 -34.16 -69.21 -7.58
N ILE A 48 -35.16 -70.00 -7.20
CA ILE A 48 -35.09 -71.46 -7.06
C ILE A 48 -34.85 -72.07 -8.45
N ASP A 49 -33.63 -72.58 -8.66
CA ASP A 49 -33.28 -73.42 -9.80
C ASP A 49 -33.83 -74.83 -9.58
N LYS A 50 -35.01 -75.13 -10.16
CA LYS A 50 -35.59 -76.49 -10.11
C LYS A 50 -35.05 -77.33 -11.27
N LEU A 51 -33.93 -77.99 -11.00
CA LEU A 51 -33.44 -79.14 -11.76
C LEU A 51 -34.47 -80.28 -11.73
N SER A 52 -35.24 -80.42 -12.80
CA SER A 52 -36.14 -81.57 -13.00
C SER A 52 -35.40 -82.68 -13.72
N LYS A 53 -34.82 -83.61 -12.95
CA LYS A 53 -34.23 -84.86 -13.44
C LYS A 53 -35.25 -86.00 -13.37
N LYS A 54 -35.23 -86.87 -14.39
CA LYS A 54 -35.98 -88.12 -14.63
C LYS A 54 -37.27 -87.90 -15.47
N ARG A 55 -37.46 -88.60 -16.58
CA ARG A 55 -37.39 -90.06 -16.73
C ARG A 55 -36.95 -90.45 -18.15
N SER A 56 -35.90 -91.25 -18.26
CA SER A 56 -35.58 -92.03 -19.46
C SER A 56 -36.68 -93.08 -19.62
N ALA A 57 -37.36 -93.09 -20.77
CA ALA A 57 -38.21 -94.20 -21.17
C ALA A 57 -37.43 -95.02 -22.20
N ASP A 58 -37.13 -96.22 -21.73
CA ASP A 58 -36.64 -97.39 -22.44
C ASP A 58 -37.19 -97.53 -23.87
N THR A 59 -36.27 -97.72 -24.80
CA THR A 59 -36.25 -98.79 -25.80
C THR A 59 -37.60 -99.33 -26.28
N PHE A 60 -38.04 -98.85 -27.44
CA PHE A 60 -38.77 -99.68 -28.40
C PHE A 60 -37.86 -99.90 -29.60
N GLU A 61 -36.98 -100.90 -29.50
CA GLU A 61 -36.59 -101.65 -30.69
C GLU A 61 -37.77 -102.55 -31.04
N ASP A 62 -38.39 -102.31 -32.18
CA ASP A 62 -38.20 -103.16 -33.36
C ASP A 62 -39.40 -102.95 -34.30
N ASN A 63 -39.14 -102.29 -35.42
CA ASN A 63 -39.80 -102.59 -36.69
C ASN A 63 -39.06 -101.84 -37.79
N GLU A 64 -37.98 -102.48 -38.19
CA GLU A 64 -37.47 -102.52 -39.54
C GLU A 64 -38.62 -102.40 -40.57
N LEU A 65 -38.50 -101.39 -41.45
CA LEU A 65 -39.25 -101.10 -42.71
C LEU A 65 -39.82 -99.67 -42.78
N HIS A 66 -38.95 -98.65 -42.75
CA HIS A 66 -39.20 -97.39 -43.47
C HIS A 66 -37.93 -96.57 -43.74
N ALA A 67 -36.87 -97.20 -44.27
CA ALA A 67 -35.55 -96.59 -44.50
C ALA A 67 -35.47 -95.50 -45.60
N GLY A 68 -36.60 -94.98 -46.10
CA GLY A 68 -36.65 -93.90 -47.10
C GLY A 68 -37.16 -92.54 -46.57
N VAL A 69 -38.05 -92.54 -45.58
CA VAL A 69 -38.80 -91.31 -45.18
C VAL A 69 -38.18 -90.64 -43.94
N GLY A 70 -37.56 -91.40 -43.03
CA GLY A 70 -36.90 -90.85 -41.84
C GLY A 70 -35.69 -89.97 -42.15
N ASN A 71 -34.91 -90.31 -43.17
CA ASN A 71 -33.74 -89.53 -43.59
C ASN A 71 -34.11 -88.17 -44.21
N GLU A 72 -35.21 -88.10 -44.97
CA GLU A 72 -35.70 -86.83 -45.54
C GLU A 72 -36.24 -85.90 -44.46
N VAL A 73 -37.03 -86.43 -43.51
CA VAL A 73 -37.52 -85.67 -42.36
C VAL A 73 -36.34 -85.16 -41.51
N GLN A 74 -35.34 -86.00 -41.25
CA GLN A 74 -34.14 -85.60 -40.52
C GLN A 74 -33.33 -84.52 -41.26
N THR A 75 -33.14 -84.66 -42.57
CA THR A 75 -32.48 -83.65 -43.41
C THR A 75 -33.24 -82.32 -43.41
N MET A 76 -34.58 -82.36 -43.41
CA MET A 76 -35.42 -81.17 -43.29
C MET A 76 -35.29 -80.50 -41.91
N LEU A 77 -35.21 -81.26 -40.83
CA LEU A 77 -34.96 -80.73 -39.48
C LEU A 77 -33.55 -80.11 -39.36
N GLU A 78 -32.53 -80.73 -39.94
CA GLU A 78 -31.17 -80.18 -39.96
C GLU A 78 -31.09 -78.86 -40.74
N ARG A 79 -31.76 -78.78 -41.89
CA ARG A 79 -31.89 -77.52 -42.66
C ARG A 79 -32.62 -76.45 -41.87
N PHE A 80 -33.73 -76.80 -41.22
CA PHE A 80 -34.48 -75.88 -40.36
C PHE A 80 -33.65 -75.39 -39.17
N GLY A 81 -32.87 -76.27 -38.53
CA GLY A 81 -31.93 -75.91 -37.47
C GLY A 81 -30.80 -74.99 -37.94
N ALA A 82 -30.29 -75.19 -39.16
CA ALA A 82 -29.30 -74.32 -39.78
C ALA A 82 -29.87 -72.93 -40.11
N ASP A 83 -31.11 -72.86 -40.60
CA ASP A 83 -31.81 -71.60 -40.88
C ASP A 83 -32.10 -70.80 -39.60
N ILE A 84 -32.54 -71.48 -38.52
CA ILE A 84 -32.68 -70.86 -37.19
C ILE A 84 -31.33 -70.32 -36.72
N SER A 85 -30.27 -71.11 -36.82
CA SER A 85 -28.93 -70.72 -36.38
C SER A 85 -28.41 -69.50 -37.17
N LYS A 86 -28.62 -69.47 -38.49
CA LYS A 86 -28.28 -68.34 -39.37
C LYS A 86 -29.11 -67.09 -39.04
N ALA A 87 -30.41 -67.24 -38.79
CA ALA A 87 -31.28 -66.15 -38.35
C ALA A 87 -30.83 -65.59 -36.99
N MET A 88 -30.47 -66.46 -36.04
CA MET A 88 -29.94 -66.08 -34.73
C MET A 88 -28.60 -65.34 -34.83
N GLN A 89 -27.66 -65.83 -35.64
CA GLN A 89 -26.39 -65.12 -35.89
C GLN A 89 -26.62 -63.75 -36.55
N THR A 90 -27.55 -63.65 -37.50
CA THR A 90 -27.89 -62.38 -38.16
C THR A 90 -28.50 -61.39 -37.17
N LYS A 91 -29.44 -61.83 -36.30
CA LYS A 91 -30.00 -61.01 -35.22
C LYS A 91 -28.92 -60.54 -34.25
N ARG A 92 -27.99 -61.44 -33.86
CA ARG A 92 -26.85 -61.10 -32.99
C ARG A 92 -25.98 -60.00 -33.60
N LYS A 93 -25.52 -60.17 -34.85
CA LYS A 93 -24.72 -59.16 -35.55
C LYS A 93 -25.45 -57.82 -35.67
N ARG A 94 -26.76 -57.84 -35.96
CA ARG A 94 -27.57 -56.62 -36.02
C ARG A 94 -27.64 -55.90 -34.67
N LEU A 95 -27.81 -56.64 -33.57
CA LEU A 95 -27.79 -56.08 -32.22
C LEU A 95 -26.42 -55.52 -31.84
N GLU A 96 -25.33 -56.22 -32.15
CA GLU A 96 -23.96 -55.72 -31.91
C GLU A 96 -23.69 -54.40 -32.64
N VAL A 97 -24.06 -54.32 -33.92
CA VAL A 97 -23.92 -53.08 -34.71
C VAL A 97 -24.79 -51.96 -34.15
N LEU A 98 -26.06 -52.27 -33.80
CA LEU A 98 -26.98 -51.29 -33.21
C LEU A 98 -26.43 -50.74 -31.88
N THR A 99 -26.00 -51.60 -30.97
CA THR A 99 -25.43 -51.21 -29.68
C THR A 99 -24.15 -50.40 -29.87
N LYS A 100 -23.25 -50.82 -30.77
CA LYS A 100 -22.01 -50.08 -31.06
C LYS A 100 -22.30 -48.68 -31.61
N ASN A 101 -23.23 -48.56 -32.54
CA ASN A 101 -23.61 -47.27 -33.12
C ASN A 101 -24.30 -46.37 -32.10
N SER A 102 -25.19 -46.93 -31.26
CA SER A 102 -25.87 -46.21 -30.18
C SER A 102 -24.87 -45.69 -29.15
N LEU A 103 -23.95 -46.55 -28.68
CA LEU A 103 -22.92 -46.17 -27.72
C LEU A 103 -22.01 -45.08 -28.28
N LYS A 104 -21.52 -45.25 -29.51
CA LYS A 104 -20.70 -44.22 -30.18
C LYS A 104 -21.42 -42.88 -30.27
N GLY A 105 -22.70 -42.88 -30.66
CA GLY A 105 -23.49 -41.65 -30.74
C GLY A 105 -23.72 -41.00 -29.37
N SER A 106 -23.96 -41.80 -28.33
CA SER A 106 -24.13 -41.31 -26.96
C SER A 106 -22.82 -40.72 -26.40
N THR A 107 -21.68 -41.40 -26.58
CA THR A 107 -20.36 -40.90 -26.18
C THR A 107 -20.03 -39.58 -26.88
N GLN A 108 -20.27 -39.48 -28.19
CA GLN A 108 -20.03 -38.23 -28.93
C GLN A 108 -20.88 -37.07 -28.42
N LYS A 109 -22.16 -37.31 -28.09
CA LYS A 109 -23.02 -36.28 -27.50
C LYS A 109 -22.51 -35.83 -26.12
N LEU A 110 -22.08 -36.78 -25.29
CA LEU A 110 -21.52 -36.48 -23.98
C LEU A 110 -20.23 -35.65 -24.09
N GLU A 111 -19.33 -36.02 -25.00
CA GLU A 111 -18.10 -35.28 -25.25
C GLU A 111 -18.38 -33.87 -25.77
N GLN A 112 -19.37 -33.71 -26.66
CA GLN A 112 -19.78 -32.39 -27.14
C GLN A 112 -20.32 -31.52 -26.01
N MET A 113 -21.23 -32.04 -25.17
CA MET A 113 -21.75 -31.30 -24.02
C MET A 113 -20.64 -30.91 -23.05
N TRP A 114 -19.70 -31.83 -22.77
CA TRP A 114 -18.55 -31.58 -21.93
C TRP A 114 -17.67 -30.44 -22.49
N LYS A 115 -17.32 -30.51 -23.77
CA LYS A 115 -16.54 -29.46 -24.46
C LYS A 115 -17.25 -28.11 -24.44
N THR A 116 -18.55 -28.07 -24.68
CA THR A 116 -19.34 -26.84 -24.59
C THR A 116 -19.27 -26.24 -23.19
N GLN A 117 -19.44 -27.05 -22.15
CA GLN A 117 -19.38 -26.59 -20.76
C GLN A 117 -17.97 -26.09 -20.39
N GLN A 118 -16.92 -26.80 -20.81
CA GLN A 118 -15.54 -26.41 -20.58
C GLN A 118 -15.23 -25.06 -21.24
N ASN A 119 -15.65 -24.87 -22.49
CA ASN A 119 -15.45 -23.61 -23.22
C ASN A 119 -16.20 -22.44 -22.57
N GLN A 120 -17.42 -22.67 -22.08
CA GLN A 120 -18.18 -21.63 -21.36
C GLN A 120 -17.47 -21.19 -20.08
N ARG A 121 -16.96 -22.14 -19.28
CA ARG A 121 -16.16 -21.81 -18.09
C ARG A 121 -14.88 -21.06 -18.44
N GLN A 122 -14.15 -21.52 -19.45
CA GLN A 122 -12.91 -20.86 -19.88
C GLN A 122 -13.17 -19.42 -20.33
N LYS A 123 -14.22 -19.19 -21.13
CA LYS A 123 -14.60 -17.85 -21.57
C LYS A 123 -14.94 -16.94 -20.38
N LEU A 124 -15.75 -17.42 -19.44
CA LEU A 124 -16.11 -16.65 -18.26
C LEU A 124 -14.87 -16.26 -17.44
N THR A 125 -13.95 -17.21 -17.23
CA THR A 125 -12.68 -16.95 -16.52
C THR A 125 -11.82 -15.93 -17.25
N GLN A 126 -11.72 -16.02 -18.59
CA GLN A 126 -10.97 -15.06 -19.40
C GLN A 126 -11.57 -13.65 -19.30
N ASP A 127 -12.89 -13.53 -19.45
CA ASP A 127 -13.61 -12.25 -19.40
C ASP A 127 -13.43 -11.57 -18.03
N TYR A 128 -13.51 -12.34 -16.93
CA TYR A 128 -13.27 -11.81 -15.59
C TYR A 128 -11.80 -11.48 -15.34
N SER A 129 -10.87 -12.33 -15.79
CA SER A 129 -9.44 -12.07 -15.67
C SER A 129 -9.04 -10.78 -16.37
N GLN A 130 -9.62 -10.49 -17.54
CA GLN A 130 -9.36 -9.26 -18.28
C GLN A 130 -9.91 -8.03 -17.53
N GLN A 131 -11.09 -8.13 -16.92
CA GLN A 131 -11.65 -7.06 -16.10
C GLN A 131 -10.76 -6.76 -14.88
N VAL A 132 -10.33 -7.80 -14.16
CA VAL A 132 -9.43 -7.65 -13.02
C VAL A 132 -8.11 -7.02 -13.45
N LEU A 133 -7.52 -7.48 -14.56
CA LEU A 133 -6.28 -6.92 -15.10
C LEU A 133 -6.42 -5.43 -15.42
N SER A 134 -7.53 -5.02 -16.05
CA SER A 134 -7.81 -3.62 -16.36
C SER A 134 -7.86 -2.75 -15.10
N VAL A 135 -8.54 -3.23 -14.05
CA VAL A 135 -8.60 -2.52 -12.75
C VAL A 135 -7.21 -2.43 -12.11
N LEU A 136 -6.40 -3.49 -12.16
CA LEU A 136 -5.05 -3.47 -11.62
C LEU A 136 -4.13 -2.50 -12.36
N GLN A 137 -4.20 -2.44 -13.69
CA GLN A 137 -3.44 -1.48 -14.50
C GLN A 137 -3.84 -0.03 -14.22
N GLN A 138 -5.14 0.21 -14.02
CA GLN A 138 -5.63 1.53 -13.62
C GLN A 138 -5.11 1.91 -12.24
N TRP A 139 -5.15 0.99 -11.28
CA TRP A 139 -4.62 1.22 -9.94
C TRP A 139 -3.12 1.50 -9.96
N GLU A 140 -2.33 0.75 -10.73
CA GLU A 140 -0.90 0.99 -10.90
C GLU A 140 -0.63 2.41 -11.44
N THR A 141 -1.41 2.83 -12.44
CA THR A 141 -1.33 4.19 -13.00
C THR A 141 -1.67 5.26 -11.95
N ASP A 142 -2.67 5.01 -11.11
CA ASP A 142 -3.09 5.96 -10.09
C ASP A 142 -2.08 6.05 -8.93
N VAL A 143 -1.40 4.95 -8.61
CA VAL A 143 -0.27 4.94 -7.67
C VAL A 143 0.87 5.81 -8.20
N GLN A 144 1.28 5.62 -9.46
CA GLN A 144 2.34 6.43 -10.09
C GLN A 144 1.99 7.92 -10.09
N LYS A 145 0.75 8.28 -10.45
CA LYS A 145 0.28 9.68 -10.37
C LYS A 145 0.31 10.22 -8.95
N SER A 146 -0.05 9.42 -7.96
CA SER A 146 0.00 9.83 -6.55
C SER A 146 1.43 10.14 -6.12
N GLU A 147 2.41 9.31 -6.52
CA GLU A 147 3.83 9.54 -6.24
C GLU A 147 4.34 10.85 -6.87
N GLU A 148 3.96 11.13 -8.13
CA GLU A 148 4.33 12.40 -8.79
C GLU A 148 3.77 13.64 -8.06
N GLN A 149 2.54 13.55 -7.54
CA GLN A 149 1.93 14.64 -6.78
C GLN A 149 2.60 14.82 -5.42
N GLU A 150 2.95 13.72 -4.75
CA GLU A 150 3.72 13.76 -3.50
C GLU A 150 5.08 14.44 -3.71
N GLU A 151 5.79 14.12 -4.79
CA GLU A 151 7.09 14.74 -5.10
C GLU A 151 6.94 16.26 -5.32
N LYS A 152 5.93 16.69 -6.08
CA LYS A 152 5.62 18.12 -6.28
C LYS A 152 5.34 18.83 -4.96
N LEU A 153 4.53 18.22 -4.09
CA LEU A 153 4.22 18.79 -2.77
C LEU A 153 5.47 18.87 -1.88
N ASN A 154 6.31 17.83 -1.88
CA ASN A 154 7.56 17.80 -1.12
C ASN A 154 8.53 18.91 -1.61
N ASN A 155 8.62 19.10 -2.92
CA ASN A 155 9.43 20.18 -3.51
C ASN A 155 8.91 21.57 -3.09
N LEU A 156 7.60 21.80 -3.14
CA LEU A 156 7.00 23.05 -2.67
C LEU A 156 7.27 23.28 -1.18
N PHE A 157 7.11 22.23 -0.36
CA PHE A 157 7.37 22.31 1.07
C PHE A 157 8.84 22.63 1.38
N ARG A 158 9.79 22.02 0.66
CA ARG A 158 11.22 22.33 0.77
C ARG A 158 11.53 23.78 0.40
N GLN A 159 10.91 24.32 -0.65
CA GLN A 159 11.06 25.73 -1.02
C GLN A 159 10.50 26.65 0.07
N GLN A 160 9.30 26.36 0.58
CA GLN A 160 8.68 27.12 1.67
C GLN A 160 9.55 27.09 2.95
N GLN A 161 10.12 25.93 3.27
CA GLN A 161 11.02 25.77 4.41
C GLN A 161 12.30 26.63 4.27
N LYS A 162 12.84 26.78 3.04
CA LYS A 162 13.97 27.67 2.78
C LYS A 162 13.60 29.14 2.97
N LEU A 163 12.43 29.56 2.46
CA LEU A 163 11.93 30.93 2.63
C LEU A 163 11.75 31.27 4.12
N PHE A 164 11.16 30.38 4.92
CA PHE A 164 11.01 30.58 6.36
C PHE A 164 12.35 30.70 7.09
N GLN A 165 13.32 29.85 6.74
CA GLN A 165 14.66 29.92 7.32
C GLN A 165 15.35 31.24 6.97
N GLN A 166 15.27 31.68 5.71
CA GLN A 166 15.83 32.96 5.28
C GLN A 166 15.17 34.14 6.00
N ALA A 167 13.83 34.16 6.08
CA ALA A 167 13.09 35.19 6.79
C ALA A 167 13.51 35.29 8.26
N ARG A 168 13.68 34.14 8.94
CA ARG A 168 14.18 34.09 10.32
C ARG A 168 15.59 34.65 10.45
N VAL A 169 16.51 34.31 9.54
CA VAL A 169 17.88 34.85 9.54
C VAL A 169 17.87 36.37 9.36
N VAL A 170 17.09 36.88 8.40
CA VAL A 170 16.97 38.33 8.14
C VAL A 170 16.38 39.06 9.34
N GLN A 171 15.33 38.53 9.96
CA GLN A 171 14.74 39.14 11.17
C GLN A 171 15.72 39.18 12.35
N ASN A 172 16.45 38.08 12.59
CA ASN A 172 17.49 38.05 13.62
C ASN A 172 18.59 39.08 13.35
N GLN A 173 19.01 39.24 12.10
CA GLN A 173 20.01 40.23 11.73
C GLN A 173 19.49 41.66 11.94
N LYS A 174 18.24 41.95 11.57
CA LYS A 174 17.61 43.26 11.84
C LYS A 174 17.55 43.55 13.34
N MET A 175 17.17 42.57 14.16
CA MET A 175 17.14 42.72 15.61
C MET A 175 18.54 43.03 16.18
N LYS A 176 19.56 42.34 15.68
CA LYS A 176 20.96 42.61 16.06
C LYS A 176 21.35 44.05 15.70
N THR A 177 21.07 44.50 14.49
CA THR A 177 21.36 45.87 14.06
C THR A 177 20.65 46.93 14.91
N ILE A 178 19.38 46.70 15.29
CA ILE A 178 18.65 47.61 16.18
C ILE A 178 19.32 47.67 17.56
N LYS A 179 19.73 46.52 18.09
CA LYS A 179 20.44 46.45 19.37
C LYS A 179 21.77 47.20 19.32
N ASP A 180 22.57 46.97 18.28
CA ASP A 180 23.87 47.63 18.10
C ASP A 180 23.70 49.16 17.98
N LEU A 181 22.67 49.64 17.26
CA LEU A 181 22.35 51.07 17.16
C LEU A 181 21.95 51.68 18.51
N TYR A 182 21.18 50.96 19.31
CA TYR A 182 20.79 51.42 20.65
C TYR A 182 22.01 51.52 21.58
N GLU A 183 22.88 50.51 21.58
CA GLU A 183 24.12 50.53 22.36
C GLU A 183 25.03 51.70 21.96
N GLN A 184 25.15 51.99 20.66
CA GLN A 184 25.90 53.14 20.16
C GLN A 184 25.26 54.47 20.60
N PHE A 185 23.94 54.58 20.53
CA PHE A 185 23.23 55.79 20.96
C PHE A 185 23.49 56.10 22.43
N VAL A 186 23.36 55.09 23.31
CA VAL A 186 23.63 55.25 24.74
C VAL A 186 25.08 55.68 24.98
N LYS A 187 26.04 55.02 24.32
CA LYS A 187 27.46 55.38 24.45
C LYS A 187 27.73 56.83 24.02
N ASN A 188 27.15 57.26 22.90
CA ASN A 188 27.31 58.64 22.42
C ASN A 188 26.69 59.67 23.39
N MET A 189 25.56 59.33 24.02
CA MET A 189 24.95 60.16 25.06
C MET A 189 25.86 60.29 26.29
N GLU A 190 26.46 59.20 26.75
CA GLU A 190 27.42 59.21 27.87
C GLU A 190 28.67 60.04 27.55
N GLU A 191 29.19 59.95 26.32
CA GLU A 191 30.33 60.76 25.88
C GLU A 191 29.98 62.25 25.79
N MET A 192 28.79 62.57 25.29
CA MET A 192 28.27 63.94 25.23
C MET A 192 28.10 64.54 26.63
N GLU A 193 27.55 63.77 27.57
CA GLU A 193 27.38 64.19 28.97
C GLU A 193 28.72 64.53 29.62
N LYS A 194 29.76 63.69 29.43
CA LYS A 194 31.12 63.98 29.90
C LYS A 194 31.70 65.26 29.29
N SER A 195 31.50 65.46 27.99
CA SER A 195 31.95 66.68 27.32
C SER A 195 31.24 67.93 27.85
N HIS A 196 29.92 67.84 28.10
CA HIS A 196 29.16 68.93 28.69
C HIS A 196 29.59 69.24 30.13
N GLU A 197 29.87 68.23 30.94
CA GLU A 197 30.37 68.42 32.29
C GLU A 197 31.72 69.16 32.29
N ALA A 198 32.66 68.76 31.42
CA ALA A 198 33.94 69.44 31.26
C ALA A 198 33.78 70.90 30.79
N PHE A 199 32.88 71.14 29.83
CA PHE A 199 32.57 72.50 29.36
C PHE A 199 31.99 73.36 30.48
N LEU A 200 31.01 72.86 31.23
CA LEU A 200 30.38 73.57 32.34
C LEU A 200 31.40 73.90 33.44
N GLN A 201 32.30 72.98 33.77
CA GLN A 201 33.40 73.24 34.70
C GLN A 201 34.29 74.38 34.20
N GLY A 202 34.65 74.38 32.90
CA GLY A 202 35.40 75.44 32.25
C GLY A 202 34.71 76.81 32.34
N THR A 203 33.42 76.88 31.96
CA THR A 203 32.62 78.11 32.05
C THR A 203 32.50 78.60 33.49
N GLN A 204 32.32 77.69 34.45
CA GLN A 204 32.23 78.04 35.88
C GLN A 204 33.56 78.60 36.41
N MET A 205 34.70 78.06 35.97
CA MET A 205 36.02 78.61 36.30
C MET A 205 36.20 80.02 35.75
N GLU A 206 35.81 80.26 34.49
CA GLU A 206 35.91 81.58 33.87
C GLU A 206 35.02 82.61 34.57
N LEU A 207 33.78 82.22 34.90
CA LEU A 207 32.88 83.06 35.69
C LEU A 207 33.49 83.43 37.06
N ARG A 208 34.14 82.49 37.75
CA ARG A 208 34.82 82.78 39.03
C ARG A 208 35.96 83.78 38.85
N LYS A 209 36.74 83.69 37.77
CA LYS A 209 37.81 84.66 37.48
C LYS A 209 37.24 86.06 37.24
N GLU A 210 36.19 86.17 36.42
CA GLU A 210 35.50 87.44 36.15
C GLU A 210 34.93 88.05 37.42
N MET A 211 34.29 87.24 38.29
CA MET A 211 33.81 87.71 39.59
C MET A 211 34.95 88.21 40.49
N ALA A 212 36.10 87.54 40.51
CA ALA A 212 37.27 87.96 41.28
C ALA A 212 37.89 89.27 40.74
N LEU A 213 37.97 89.42 39.41
CA LEU A 213 38.42 90.66 38.76
C LEU A 213 37.49 91.82 39.08
N LEU A 214 36.17 91.61 39.02
CA LEU A 214 35.17 92.60 39.39
C LEU A 214 35.32 93.01 40.86
N GLN A 215 35.45 92.05 41.78
CA GLN A 215 35.65 92.32 43.20
C GLN A 215 36.92 93.14 43.45
N LYS A 216 38.03 92.78 42.79
CA LYS A 216 39.29 93.53 42.88
C LYS A 216 39.13 94.97 42.36
N LYS A 217 38.43 95.15 41.23
CA LYS A 217 38.17 96.46 40.65
C LYS A 217 37.36 97.35 41.60
N ILE A 218 36.26 96.82 42.16
CA ILE A 218 35.43 97.55 43.14
C ILE A 218 36.28 98.02 44.34
N MET A 219 37.14 97.15 44.86
CA MET A 219 38.01 97.47 46.00
C MET A 219 39.02 98.58 45.67
N MET A 220 39.68 98.52 44.50
CA MET A 220 40.60 99.57 44.05
C MET A 220 39.88 100.91 43.83
N ASP A 221 38.74 100.90 43.14
CA ASP A 221 37.96 102.11 42.87
C ASP A 221 37.48 102.76 44.19
N THR A 222 37.06 101.95 45.18
CA THR A 222 36.66 102.42 46.51
C THR A 222 37.83 103.06 47.26
N GLN A 223 39.00 102.42 47.30
CA GLN A 223 40.21 102.99 47.92
C GLN A 223 40.64 104.30 47.25
N GLN A 224 40.54 104.38 45.92
CA GLN A 224 40.91 105.57 45.18
C GLN A 224 39.95 106.73 45.47
N GLN A 225 38.64 106.44 45.61
CA GLN A 225 37.62 107.40 46.05
C GLN A 225 37.87 107.90 47.49
N GLU A 226 38.23 107.00 48.41
CA GLU A 226 38.59 107.36 49.79
C GLU A 226 39.84 108.26 49.82
N MET A 227 40.90 107.90 49.09
CA MET A 227 42.12 108.71 49.00
C MET A 227 41.86 110.08 48.38
N ALA A 228 40.99 110.17 47.38
CA ALA A 228 40.57 111.45 46.80
C ALA A 228 39.81 112.31 47.82
N THR A 229 38.94 111.69 48.62
CA THR A 229 38.21 112.34 49.71
C THR A 229 39.17 112.86 50.79
N VAL A 230 40.15 112.03 51.22
CA VAL A 230 41.19 112.43 52.18
C VAL A 230 42.02 113.59 51.65
N ARG A 231 42.49 113.52 50.39
CA ARG A 231 43.23 114.63 49.77
C ARG A 231 42.41 115.92 49.75
N LYS A 232 41.13 115.86 49.35
CA LYS A 232 40.24 117.03 49.39
C LYS A 232 40.11 117.58 50.81
N SER A 233 39.92 116.74 51.81
CA SER A 233 39.79 117.16 53.22
C SER A 233 41.08 117.78 53.80
N LEU A 234 42.26 117.26 53.43
CA LEU A 234 43.55 117.82 53.82
C LEU A 234 43.79 119.17 53.13
N GLN A 235 43.44 119.28 51.85
CA GLN A 235 43.60 120.52 51.09
C GLN A 235 42.69 121.63 51.63
N SER A 236 41.47 121.31 52.09
CA SER A 236 40.59 122.24 52.80
C SER A 236 41.03 122.60 54.23
N MET A 237 42.05 121.94 54.79
CA MET A 237 42.65 122.31 56.07
C MET A 237 43.92 123.15 55.93
N LEU A 238 44.58 123.11 54.76
CA LEU A 238 45.83 123.83 54.47
C LEU A 238 45.60 125.16 53.73
N PHE A 239 44.38 125.40 53.25
CA PHE A 239 43.89 126.66 52.67
C PHE A 239 42.55 127.00 53.32
#